data_AF-A0A0U1TYH8-F1
#
_entry.id   AF-A0A0U1TYH8-F1
#
_cell.length_a   1.000
_cell.length_b   1.000
_cell.length_c   1.000
_cell.angle_alpha   90.00
_cell.angle_beta   90.00
_cell.angle_gamma   90.00
#
_symmetry.space_group_name_H-M   'P 1'
#
loop_
_entity.id
_entity.type
_entity.pdbx_description
1 polymer ?
#
loop_
_entity_poly.entity_id
_entity_poly.type
_entity_poly.pdbx_seq_one_letter_code
_entity_poly.pdbx_strand_id
1 'polypeptide(L)' 'MKFLSILLVVGLLFSFSKCMMSRMKRDVDFGLSRGHSGSQVGKMLVGIQNANRTDGPGRRR' A
#
# COMPACT_ATOMS: atom_id res chain seq x y z
N MET A 1 18.83 19.53 31.70
CA MET A 1 18.36 18.12 31.74
C MET A 1 17.02 17.91 31.04
N LYS A 2 15.95 18.65 31.38
CA LYS A 2 14.61 18.48 30.78
C LYS A 2 14.54 18.79 29.27
N PHE A 3 15.22 19.84 28.81
CA PHE A 3 15.25 20.23 27.39
C PHE A 3 15.89 19.17 26.48
N LEU A 4 16.96 18.51 26.97
CA LEU A 4 17.66 17.44 26.25
C LEU A 4 16.76 16.20 26.10
N SER A 5 15.99 15.88 27.16
CA SER A 5 15.02 14.79 27.12
C SER A 5 13.90 15.04 26.09
N ILE A 6 13.42 16.29 25.98
CA ILE A 6 12.38 16.66 25.01
C ILE A 6 12.92 16.52 23.58
N LEU A 7 14.14 17.00 23.33
CA LEU A 7 14.77 16.88 22.01
C LEU A 7 14.96 15.42 21.59
N LEU A 8 15.37 14.56 22.53
CA LEU A 8 15.57 13.13 22.29
C LEU A 8 14.25 12.42 21.95
N VAL A 9 13.17 12.73 22.69
CA VAL A 9 11.84 12.15 22.45
C VAL A 9 11.28 12.58 21.08
N VAL A 10 11.41 13.86 20.72
CA VAL A 10 10.97 14.37 19.41
C VAL A 10 11.77 13.73 18.27
N GLY A 11 13.10 13.56 18.44
CA GLY A 11 13.95 12.87 17.45
C GLY A 11 13.59 11.40 17.26
N LEU A 12 13.24 10.69 18.34
CA LEU A 12 12.77 9.30 18.28
C LEU A 12 11.40 9.19 17.60
N LEU A 13 10.45 10.07 17.92
CA LEU A 13 9.14 10.11 17.28
C LEU A 13 9.24 10.37 15.76
N PHE A 14 10.16 11.23 15.35
CA PHE A 14 10.40 11.53 13.94
C PHE A 14 11.03 10.35 13.20
N SER A 15 11.99 9.66 13.84
CA SER A 15 12.62 8.45 13.29
C SER A 15 11.62 7.29 13.17
N PHE A 16 10.75 7.12 14.17
CA PHE A 16 9.70 6.11 14.16
C PHE A 16 8.68 6.37 13.03
N SER A 17 8.23 7.62 12.87
CA SER A 17 7.33 8.02 11.77
C SER A 17 7.95 7.80 10.38
N LYS A 18 9.25 8.08 10.22
CA LYS A 18 10.00 7.79 8.97
C LYS A 18 10.02 6.30 8.64
N CYS A 19 10.32 5.44 9.62
CA CYS A 19 10.39 3.99 9.40
C CYS A 19 9.01 3.41 9.03
N MET A 20 7.95 3.87 9.70
CA MET A 20 6.59 3.44 9.40
C MET A 20 6.16 3.81 7.98
N MET A 21 6.49 5.02 7.52
CA MET A 21 6.18 5.47 6.16
C MET A 21 6.97 4.71 5.09
N SER A 22 8.23 4.36 5.37
CA SER A 22 9.05 3.51 4.49
C SER A 22 8.48 2.09 4.35
N ARG A 23 7.83 1.57 5.40
CA ARG A 23 7.23 0.22 5.41
C ARG A 23 5.79 0.22 4.85
N MET A 24 5.13 1.38 4.84
CA MET A 24 3.79 1.58 4.25
C MET A 24 3.80 1.70 2.73
N LYS A 25 4.95 2.02 2.11
CA LYS A 25 5.23 1.60 0.73
C LYS A 25 5.40 0.08 0.72
N ARG A 26 4.32 -0.64 0.99
CA ARG A 26 4.15 -1.99 0.50
C ARG A 26 4.33 -1.84 -1.00
N ASP A 27 5.46 -2.25 -1.53
CA ASP A 27 5.54 -2.55 -2.95
C ASP A 27 4.33 -3.46 -3.19
N VAL A 28 3.33 -2.92 -3.89
CA VAL A 28 2.24 -3.72 -4.40
C VAL A 28 2.92 -4.55 -5.47
N ASP A 29 3.47 -5.68 -5.04
CA ASP A 29 4.22 -6.57 -5.90
C ASP A 29 3.19 -7.26 -6.78
N PHE A 30 2.88 -6.61 -7.90
CA PHE A 30 1.87 -7.04 -8.86
C PHE A 30 2.26 -8.32 -9.60
N GLY A 31 3.34 -9.00 -9.19
CA GLY A 31 3.88 -10.16 -9.90
C GLY A 31 4.47 -9.81 -11.28
N LEU A 32 4.69 -8.51 -11.56
CA LEU A 32 5.22 -8.01 -12.84
C LEU A 32 6.63 -8.55 -13.13
N SER A 33 7.38 -8.89 -12.07
CA SER A 33 8.71 -9.50 -12.15
C SER A 33 8.70 -10.96 -12.66
N ARG A 34 7.51 -11.59 -12.82
CA ARG A 34 7.35 -13.00 -13.25
C ARG A 34 6.99 -13.17 -14.73
N GLY A 35 7.03 -12.09 -15.53
CA GLY A 35 6.79 -12.15 -16.98
C GLY A 35 5.39 -11.78 -17.45
N HIS A 36 4.54 -11.19 -16.59
CA HIS A 36 3.26 -10.63 -16.99
C HIS A 36 3.40 -9.12 -17.26
N SER A 37 2.98 -8.66 -18.43
CA SER A 37 3.09 -7.23 -18.77
C SER A 37 2.16 -6.39 -17.89
N GLY A 38 2.51 -5.11 -17.67
CA GLY A 38 1.69 -4.17 -16.90
C GLY A 38 0.23 -4.07 -17.38
N SER A 39 -0.02 -4.27 -18.67
CA SER A 39 -1.37 -4.27 -19.23
C SER A 39 -2.16 -5.54 -18.90
N GLN A 40 -1.51 -6.69 -18.71
CA GLN A 40 -2.15 -7.93 -18.27
C GLN A 40 -2.60 -7.83 -16.80
N VAL A 41 -1.71 -7.33 -15.94
CA VAL A 41 -2.04 -7.11 -14.52
C VAL A 41 -3.13 -6.04 -14.39
N GLY A 42 -3.05 -4.96 -15.17
CA GLY A 42 -4.09 -3.93 -15.19
C GLY A 42 -5.47 -4.49 -15.54
N LYS A 43 -5.56 -5.32 -16.59
CA LYS A 43 -6.82 -6.00 -16.96
C LYS A 43 -7.32 -6.94 -15.87
N MET A 44 -6.42 -7.68 -15.24
CA MET A 44 -6.76 -8.60 -14.15
C MET A 44 -7.33 -7.84 -12.95
N LEU A 45 -6.69 -6.74 -12.53
CA LEU A 45 -7.16 -5.90 -11.43
C LEU A 45 -8.54 -5.30 -11.71
N VAL A 46 -8.77 -4.82 -12.92
CA VAL A 46 -10.08 -4.31 -13.35
C VAL A 46 -11.14 -5.41 -13.28
N GLY A 47 -10.81 -6.64 -13.70
CA GLY A 47 -11.71 -7.79 -13.59
C GLY A 47 -12.06 -8.14 -12.13
N ILE A 48 -11.05 -8.17 -11.25
CA ILE A 48 -11.24 -8.42 -9.81
C ILE A 48 -12.09 -7.31 -9.19
N GLN A 49 -11.83 -6.04 -9.53
CA GLN A 49 -12.60 -4.91 -9.03
C GLN A 49 -14.06 -4.96 -9.48
N ASN A 50 -14.31 -5.29 -10.75
CA ASN A 50 -15.67 -5.44 -11.26
C ASN A 50 -16.41 -6.62 -10.62
N ALA A 51 -15.73 -7.73 -10.35
CA ALA A 51 -16.30 -8.88 -9.66
C ALA A 51 -16.63 -8.58 -8.18
N ASN A 52 -15.80 -7.77 -7.51
CA ASN A 52 -15.99 -7.38 -6.12
C ASN A 52 -17.01 -6.23 -5.94
N ARG A 53 -17.43 -5.58 -7.03
CA ARG A 53 -18.43 -4.53 -7.00
C ARG A 53 -19.78 -5.12 -6.60
N THR A 54 -20.55 -4.37 -5.80
CA THR A 54 -21.91 -4.75 -5.37
C THR A 54 -22.83 -5.05 -6.54
N ASP A 55 -22.63 -4.38 -7.68
CA ASP A 55 -23.37 -4.54 -8.94
C ASP A 55 -22.61 -5.37 -9.98
N GLY A 56 -21.69 -6.24 -9.54
CA GLY A 56 -20.84 -7.03 -10.41
C GLY A 56 -21.60 -8.01 -11.32
N PRO A 57 -21.00 -8.43 -12.45
CA PRO A 57 -21.64 -9.33 -13.41
C PRO A 57 -21.95 -10.68 -12.74
N GLY A 58 -23.23 -11.07 -12.76
CA GLY A 58 -23.75 -12.27 -12.10
C GLY A 58 -24.61 -12.01 -10.87
N ARG A 59 -24.56 -10.79 -10.30
CA ARG A 59 -25.60 -10.33 -9.35
C ARG A 59 -26.78 -9.77 -10.16
N ARG A 60 -27.96 -10.35 -9.96
CA ARG A 60 -29.21 -9.80 -10.51
C ARG A 60 -29.39 -8.41 -9.92
N ARG A 61 -29.68 -7.44 -10.80
CA ARG A 61 -30.07 -6.08 -10.44
C ARG A 61 -31.33 -6.10 -9.59
#